data_AF-A0A9E0AAT0-F1
#
_entry.id   AF-A0A9E0AAT0-F1
#
_cell.length_a   1.000
_cell.length_b   1.000
_cell.length_c   1.000
_cell.angle_alpha   90.00
_cell.angle_beta   90.00
_cell.angle_gamma   90.00
#
_symmetry.space_group_name_H-M   'P 1'
#
loop_
_entity.id
_entity.type
_entity.pdbx_description
1 polymer ?
#
loop_
_entity_poly.entity_id
_entity_poly.type
_entity_poly.pdbx_seq_one_letter_code
_entity_poly.pdbx_strand_id
1 'polypeptide(L)'
;HEVCLNAIFAAMKQLKPEPYMDDCWLWLYRGAWHEWDIHEIDMAVPLSPDEVLLKRHAILYHQSQKDRVMFQGNDSREFWVRAEDRNKNTAKLYDALGLAEYEAIEAFKRFDY
;
A
#
# COMPACT_ATOMS: atom_id res chain seq x y z
N HIS A 1 -1.75 -0.47 14.49
CA HIS A 1 -2.01 0.39 13.31
C HIS A 1 -2.65 1.70 13.71
N GLU A 2 -3.88 1.71 14.27
CA GLU A 2 -4.57 2.96 14.67
C GLU A 2 -3.75 3.87 15.60
N VAL A 3 -3.16 3.32 16.67
CA VAL A 3 -2.32 4.10 17.60
C VAL A 3 -1.14 4.78 16.89
N CYS A 4 -0.47 4.07 15.97
CA CYS A 4 0.62 4.63 15.16
C CYS A 4 0.13 5.73 14.23
N LEU A 5 -1.03 5.53 13.59
CA LEU A 5 -1.64 6.53 12.71
C LEU A 5 -2.01 7.80 13.48
N ASN A 6 -2.60 7.66 14.68
CA ASN A 6 -2.92 8.78 15.55
C ASN A 6 -1.66 9.54 16.00
N ALA A 7 -0.56 8.83 16.26
CA ALA A 7 0.73 9.46 16.57
C ALA A 7 1.28 10.27 15.38
N ILE A 8 1.18 9.75 14.15
CA ILE A 8 1.54 10.48 12.93
C ILE A 8 0.68 11.74 12.80
N PHE A 9 -0.65 11.64 12.93
CA PHE A 9 -1.55 12.80 12.85
C PHE A 9 -1.24 13.86 13.91
N ALA A 10 -0.93 13.43 15.15
CA ALA A 10 -0.53 14.36 16.20
C ALA A 10 0.79 15.09 15.87
N ALA A 11 1.77 14.38 15.29
CA ALA A 11 3.03 14.99 14.85
C ALA A 11 2.80 15.98 13.69
N MET A 12 2.01 15.60 12.67
CA MET A 12 1.69 16.47 11.54
C MET A 12 1.01 17.76 11.98
N LYS A 13 0.09 17.69 12.97
CA LYS A 13 -0.56 18.87 13.54
C LYS A 13 0.43 19.82 14.23
N GLN A 14 1.45 19.28 14.91
CA GLN A 14 2.48 20.10 15.56
C GLN A 14 3.42 20.75 14.54
N LEU A 15 3.76 20.03 13.48
CA LEU A 15 4.67 20.52 12.44
C LEU A 15 3.98 21.46 11.44
N LYS A 16 2.64 21.46 11.35
CA LYS A 16 1.88 22.25 10.36
C LYS A 16 2.32 23.71 10.16
N PRO A 17 2.77 24.47 11.19
CA PRO A 17 3.26 25.83 10.98
C PRO A 17 4.62 25.94 10.28
N GLU A 18 5.39 24.86 10.17
CA GLU A 18 6.71 24.87 9.56
C GLU A 18 6.64 25.05 8.03
N PRO A 19 7.50 25.89 7.41
CA PRO A 19 7.38 26.23 5.99
C PRO A 19 7.47 25.05 5.03
N TYR A 20 8.19 23.98 5.40
CA TYR A 20 8.32 22.79 4.54
C TYR A 20 7.05 21.94 4.49
N MET A 21 6.07 22.18 5.38
CA MET A 21 4.82 21.43 5.40
C MET A 21 3.90 21.77 4.23
N ASP A 22 4.11 22.92 3.57
CA ASP A 22 3.38 23.29 2.36
C ASP A 22 3.66 22.32 1.19
N ASP A 23 4.83 21.66 1.20
CA ASP A 23 5.24 20.65 0.22
C ASP A 23 5.34 19.24 0.81
N CYS A 24 4.70 19.00 1.97
CA CYS A 24 4.70 17.69 2.61
C CYS A 24 3.36 16.97 2.36
N TRP A 25 3.42 15.73 1.87
CA TRP A 25 2.23 14.91 1.62
C TRP A 25 2.21 13.67 2.50
N LEU A 26 1.01 13.32 2.98
CA LEU A 26 0.78 12.07 3.69
C LEU A 26 0.00 11.11 2.80
N TRP A 27 0.62 9.99 2.48
CA TRP A 27 0.05 8.94 1.63
C TRP A 27 -0.38 7.74 2.47
N LEU A 28 -1.65 7.37 2.33
CA LEU A 28 -2.25 6.25 3.04
C LEU A 28 -2.33 5.03 2.12
N TYR A 29 -1.79 3.91 2.59
CA TYR A 29 -1.93 2.61 1.94
C TYR A 29 -2.92 1.73 2.72
N ARG A 30 -3.52 0.73 2.05
CA ARG A 30 -4.33 -0.30 2.69
C ARG A 30 -3.49 -1.55 2.96
N GLY A 31 -3.79 -2.25 4.06
CA GLY A 31 -3.15 -3.53 4.35
C GLY A 31 -3.51 -4.61 3.32
N ALA A 32 -2.81 -5.74 3.32
CA ALA A 32 -2.92 -6.80 2.30
C ALA A 32 -4.30 -7.48 2.13
N TRP A 33 -5.32 -7.07 2.87
CA TRP A 33 -6.69 -7.59 2.79
C TRP A 33 -7.60 -6.77 1.88
N HIS A 34 -7.33 -5.48 1.73
CA HIS A 34 -8.16 -4.55 0.99
C HIS A 34 -7.28 -3.64 0.14
N GLU A 35 -7.81 -3.17 -0.97
CA GLU A 35 -7.21 -2.10 -1.76
C GLU A 35 -8.24 -0.98 -1.91
N TRP A 36 -7.77 0.20 -2.30
CA TRP A 36 -8.64 1.29 -2.74
C TRP A 36 -9.34 0.93 -4.06
N ASP A 37 -10.59 1.35 -4.22
CA ASP A 37 -11.23 1.33 -5.53
C ASP A 37 -10.52 2.31 -6.46
N ILE A 38 -10.46 2.01 -7.77
CA ILE A 38 -9.67 2.80 -8.75
C ILE A 38 -9.94 4.30 -8.67
N HIS A 39 -11.20 4.69 -8.52
CA HIS A 39 -11.63 6.09 -8.47
C HIS A 39 -11.27 6.81 -7.16
N GLU A 40 -10.82 6.07 -6.14
CA GLU A 40 -10.33 6.61 -4.87
C GLU A 40 -8.80 6.72 -4.81
N ILE A 41 -8.09 6.22 -5.84
CA ILE A 41 -6.63 6.22 -5.88
C ILE A 41 -6.13 7.60 -6.33
N ASP A 42 -5.41 8.27 -5.44
CA ASP A 42 -4.80 9.57 -5.72
C ASP A 42 -3.37 9.41 -6.30
N MET A 43 -2.69 8.31 -5.97
CA MET A 43 -1.37 7.99 -6.51
C MET A 43 -1.24 6.50 -6.80
N ALA A 44 -0.92 6.18 -8.06
CA ALA A 44 -0.62 4.84 -8.54
C ALA A 44 0.87 4.74 -8.88
N VAL A 45 1.59 3.87 -8.18
CA VAL A 45 3.03 3.64 -8.40
C VAL A 45 3.22 2.31 -9.12
N PRO A 46 3.60 2.32 -10.42
CA PRO A 46 3.86 1.09 -11.15
C PRO A 46 5.14 0.41 -10.67
N LEU A 47 5.11 -0.93 -10.66
CA LEU A 47 6.25 -1.78 -10.32
C LEU A 47 6.60 -2.67 -11.51
N SER A 48 7.89 -2.77 -11.77
CA SER A 48 8.50 -3.75 -12.69
C SER A 48 8.51 -5.15 -12.07
N PRO A 49 8.72 -6.21 -12.87
CA PRO A 49 8.86 -7.58 -12.36
C PRO A 49 9.94 -7.72 -11.28
N ASP A 50 11.08 -7.06 -11.44
CA ASP A 50 12.18 -7.11 -10.47
C ASP A 50 11.82 -6.41 -9.15
N GLU A 51 11.09 -5.31 -9.19
CA GLU A 51 10.60 -4.61 -7.99
C GLU A 51 9.55 -5.43 -7.23
N VAL A 52 8.68 -6.15 -7.94
CA VAL A 52 7.73 -7.09 -7.34
C VAL A 52 8.47 -8.23 -6.64
N LEU A 53 9.51 -8.80 -7.28
CA LEU A 53 10.36 -9.82 -6.66
C LEU A 53 11.06 -9.28 -5.40
N LEU A 54 11.63 -8.08 -5.47
CA LEU A 54 12.28 -7.43 -4.34
C LEU A 54 11.30 -7.22 -3.17
N LYS A 55 10.10 -6.70 -3.45
CA LYS A 55 9.04 -6.54 -2.45
C LYS A 55 8.65 -7.87 -1.82
N ARG A 56 8.48 -8.93 -2.62
CA ARG A 56 8.18 -10.27 -2.12
C ARG A 56 9.25 -10.78 -1.16
N HIS A 57 10.52 -10.62 -1.52
CA HIS A 57 11.64 -10.99 -0.65
C HIS A 57 11.64 -10.18 0.66
N ALA A 58 11.40 -8.86 0.60
CA ALA A 58 11.31 -8.01 1.78
C ALA A 58 10.22 -8.47 2.75
N ILE A 59 9.05 -8.87 2.23
CA ILE A 59 7.97 -9.46 3.04
C ILE A 59 8.40 -10.79 3.66
N LEU A 60 9.03 -11.68 2.89
CA LEU A 60 9.47 -13.00 3.35
C LEU A 60 10.56 -12.92 4.43
N TYR A 61 11.43 -11.92 4.38
CA TYR A 61 12.45 -11.69 5.41
C TYR A 61 11.83 -11.24 6.74
N HIS A 62 10.63 -10.69 6.73
CA HIS A 62 9.90 -10.31 7.93
C HIS A 62 9.27 -11.55 8.60
N GLN A 63 10.09 -12.31 9.33
CA GLN A 63 9.71 -13.62 9.91
C GLN A 63 8.37 -13.62 10.65
N SER A 64 8.01 -12.55 11.38
CA SER A 64 6.74 -12.48 12.10
C SER A 64 5.49 -12.37 11.20
N GLN A 65 5.66 -12.20 9.88
CA GLN A 65 4.59 -12.24 8.87
C GLN A 65 4.61 -13.52 8.02
N LYS A 66 5.63 -14.37 8.21
CA LYS A 66 5.75 -15.68 7.58
C LYS A 66 4.92 -16.74 8.31
N ASP A 67 4.80 -16.63 9.62
CA ASP A 67 3.99 -17.55 10.43
C ASP A 67 2.50 -17.18 10.38
N ARG A 68 1.62 -18.18 10.56
CA ARG A 68 0.15 -18.01 10.54
C ARG A 68 -0.24 -16.81 11.40
N VAL A 69 -0.80 -15.78 10.77
CA VAL A 69 -1.41 -14.64 11.46
C VAL A 69 -2.41 -15.16 12.49
N MET A 70 -2.32 -14.65 13.73
CA MET A 70 -3.20 -15.05 14.86
C MET A 70 -4.70 -14.91 14.54
N PHE A 71 -5.05 -14.08 13.56
CA PHE A 71 -6.40 -13.90 13.06
C PHE A 71 -6.42 -14.18 11.55
N GLN A 72 -6.46 -15.46 11.19
CA GLN A 72 -6.82 -15.85 9.83
C GLN A 72 -8.33 -15.60 9.67
N GLY A 73 -8.71 -14.66 8.80
CA GLY A 73 -10.05 -14.69 8.22
C GLY A 73 -10.20 -15.95 7.33
N ASN A 74 -11.17 -15.96 6.42
CA ASN A 74 -11.38 -17.10 5.52
C ASN A 74 -10.32 -17.24 4.39
N ASP A 75 -9.38 -16.29 4.25
CA ASP A 75 -8.31 -16.38 3.25
C ASP A 75 -7.10 -17.14 3.81
N SER A 76 -6.81 -18.29 3.21
CA SER A 76 -5.71 -19.18 3.60
C SER A 76 -4.36 -18.81 2.97
N ARG A 77 -4.33 -17.85 2.05
CA ARG A 77 -3.09 -17.46 1.34
C ARG A 77 -2.11 -16.76 2.28
N GLU A 78 -0.82 -17.02 2.05
CA GLU A 78 0.26 -16.32 2.75
C GLU A 78 0.21 -14.80 2.47
N PHE A 79 0.72 -13.99 3.39
CA PHE A 79 0.65 -12.53 3.28
C PHE A 79 1.32 -12.01 1.99
N TRP A 80 2.47 -12.58 1.61
CA TRP A 80 3.18 -12.18 0.40
C TRP A 80 2.37 -12.45 -0.88
N VAL A 81 1.65 -13.57 -0.94
CA VAL A 81 0.78 -13.92 -2.08
C VAL A 81 -0.35 -12.89 -2.18
N ARG A 82 -0.98 -12.56 -1.06
CA ARG A 82 -2.07 -11.58 -1.03
C ARG A 82 -1.60 -10.19 -1.43
N ALA A 83 -0.44 -9.76 -0.93
CA ALA A 83 0.15 -8.49 -1.29
C ALA A 83 0.48 -8.41 -2.79
N GLU A 84 1.05 -9.47 -3.36
CA GLU A 84 1.38 -9.56 -4.80
C GLU A 84 0.12 -9.57 -5.67
N ASP A 85 -0.83 -10.47 -5.40
CA ASP A 85 -2.09 -10.59 -6.15
C ASP A 85 -2.88 -9.27 -6.13
N ARG A 86 -2.90 -8.58 -4.99
CA ARG A 86 -3.58 -7.29 -4.86
C ARG A 86 -3.01 -6.26 -5.82
N ASN A 87 -1.68 -6.06 -5.82
CA ASN A 87 -1.06 -5.07 -6.70
C ASN A 87 -1.13 -5.48 -8.18
N LYS A 88 -1.07 -6.79 -8.48
CA LYS A 88 -1.31 -7.32 -9.83
C LYS A 88 -2.73 -7.02 -10.32
N ASN A 89 -3.72 -7.17 -9.45
CA ASN A 89 -5.11 -6.89 -9.81
C ASN A 89 -5.32 -5.39 -10.09
N THR A 90 -4.71 -4.49 -9.31
CA THR A 90 -4.72 -3.04 -9.60
C THR A 90 -4.14 -2.75 -10.98
N ALA A 91 -3.01 -3.38 -11.33
CA ALA A 91 -2.39 -3.21 -12.64
C ALA A 91 -3.30 -3.70 -13.79
N LYS A 92 -3.90 -4.88 -13.65
CA LYS A 92 -4.87 -5.43 -14.63
C LYS A 92 -6.09 -4.53 -14.81
N LEU A 93 -6.57 -3.92 -13.72
CA LEU A 93 -7.69 -3.00 -13.78
C LEU A 93 -7.32 -1.71 -14.52
N TYR A 94 -6.10 -1.19 -14.33
CA TYR A 94 -5.59 -0.04 -15.07
C TYR A 94 -5.41 -0.35 -16.56
N ASP A 95 -4.86 -1.52 -16.89
CA ASP A 95 -4.75 -2.02 -18.27
C ASP A 95 -6.12 -2.16 -18.95
N ALA A 96 -7.11 -2.71 -18.24
CA ALA A 96 -8.49 -2.80 -18.74
C ALA A 96 -9.16 -1.44 -18.99
N LEU A 97 -8.68 -0.36 -18.35
CA LEU A 97 -9.10 1.02 -18.62
C LEU A 97 -8.33 1.66 -19.80
N GLY A 98 -7.38 0.94 -20.41
CA GLY A 98 -6.57 1.39 -21.54
C GLY A 98 -5.29 2.14 -21.14
N LEU A 99 -4.86 2.02 -19.88
CA LEU A 99 -3.57 2.56 -19.41
C LEU A 99 -2.43 1.57 -19.71
N ALA A 100 -1.19 2.02 -19.49
CA ALA A 100 -0.01 1.19 -19.72
C ALA A 100 0.00 -0.06 -18.83
N GLU A 101 0.44 -1.18 -19.40
CA GLU A 101 0.60 -2.46 -18.71
C GLU A 101 1.82 -2.42 -17.78
N TYR A 102 1.63 -2.90 -16.54
CA TYR A 102 2.67 -3.06 -15.53
C TYR A 102 2.49 -4.40 -14.81
N GLU A 103 3.57 -4.96 -14.25
CA GLU A 103 3.47 -6.20 -13.46
C GLU A 103 2.56 -6.00 -12.25
N ALA A 104 2.69 -4.87 -11.56
CA ALA A 104 1.92 -4.55 -10.38
C ALA A 104 1.83 -3.03 -10.18
N ILE A 105 0.79 -2.56 -9.46
CA ILE A 105 0.63 -1.15 -9.08
C ILE A 105 0.35 -1.06 -7.58
N GLU A 106 1.10 -0.20 -6.88
CA GLU A 106 0.78 0.24 -5.52
C GLU A 106 -0.16 1.44 -5.54
N ALA A 107 -1.20 1.38 -4.71
CA ALA A 107 -2.23 2.41 -4.63
C ALA A 107 -2.13 3.17 -3.31
N PHE A 108 -2.15 4.49 -3.40
CA PHE A 108 -2.15 5.39 -2.24
C PHE A 108 -3.28 6.41 -2.35
N LYS A 109 -3.84 6.74 -1.19
CA LYS A 109 -4.80 7.84 -1.03
C LYS A 109 -4.14 8.98 -0.28
N ARG A 110 -4.30 10.20 -0.75
CA ARG A 110 -3.77 11.39 -0.09
C ARG A 110 -4.61 11.68 1.15
N PHE A 111 -3.94 11.99 2.26
CA PHE A 111 -4.60 12.54 3.44
C PHE A 111 -4.42 14.05 3.45
N ASP A 112 -5.54 14.77 3.47
CA ASP A 112 -5.55 16.23 3.59
C ASP A 112 -5.61 16.64 5.07
N TYR A 113 -4.65 17.49 5.47
CA TYR A 113 -4.42 17.92 6.85
C TYR A 113 -3.99 19.39 6.93
#